data_AF-A0A523QFE7-F1
#
_entry.id   AF-A0A523QFE7-F1
#
_cell.length_a   1.000
_cell.length_b   1.000
_cell.length_c   1.000
_cell.angle_alpha   90.00
_cell.angle_beta   90.00
_cell.angle_gamma   90.00
#
_symmetry.space_group_name_H-M   'P 1'
#
loop_
_entity.id
_entity.type
_entity.pdbx_description
1 polymer ?
#
loop_
_entity_poly.entity_id
_entity_poly.type
_entity_poly.pdbx_seq_one_letter_code
_entity_poly.pdbx_strand_id
1 'polypeptide(L)'
;MEIRWHGRGGQGAVTSAELVAQAAISEGKFAQAFPSFGPERRGAPVQAFVRIDSQEPIRIRAEITDPDVVVVLDPGLLTIVNVAAGLKKDGMVIINTKKPFADIEKKLKAKCKLAKVDATGIARETLGVPIANTTMVGALLKATDVVKLESLVEPLNHRFGRLAERNVNAMKRAYKETELRE
;
A
#
# COMPACT_ATOMS: atom_id res chain seq x y z
N MET A 1 -5.98 -11.28 6.73
CA MET A 1 -5.22 -10.03 6.79
C MET A 1 -6.00 -8.90 6.13
N GLU A 2 -6.00 -7.74 6.77
CA GLU A 2 -6.75 -6.54 6.40
C GLU A 2 -5.79 -5.36 6.25
N ILE A 3 -5.77 -4.76 5.05
CA ILE A 3 -4.84 -3.69 4.66
C ILE A 3 -5.63 -2.45 4.30
N ARG A 4 -5.25 -1.31 4.87
CA ARG A 4 -5.85 -0.01 4.57
C ARG A 4 -4.84 0.94 3.92
N TRP A 5 -5.11 1.31 2.69
CA TRP A 5 -4.34 2.29 1.93
C TRP A 5 -4.86 3.69 2.21
N HIS A 6 -3.93 4.62 2.38
CA HIS A 6 -4.16 6.06 2.50
C HIS A 6 -3.40 6.76 1.37
N GLY A 7 -4.11 7.54 0.58
CA GLY A 7 -3.51 8.33 -0.49
C GLY A 7 -4.35 9.57 -0.78
N ARG A 8 -4.02 10.26 -1.86
CA ARG A 8 -4.85 11.32 -2.42
C ARG A 8 -5.50 10.87 -3.72
N GLY A 9 -6.65 11.44 -4.05
CA GLY A 9 -7.30 11.20 -5.34
C GLY A 9 -6.32 11.40 -6.50
N GLY A 10 -6.10 10.36 -7.30
CA GLY A 10 -5.14 10.32 -8.40
C GLY A 10 -3.75 9.74 -8.08
N GLN A 11 -3.48 9.35 -6.82
CA GLN A 11 -2.22 8.70 -6.44
C GLN A 11 -2.23 7.18 -6.58
N GLY A 12 -3.34 6.56 -6.97
CA GLY A 12 -3.38 5.13 -7.31
C GLY A 12 -3.57 4.16 -6.15
N ALA A 13 -4.07 4.58 -4.98
CA ALA A 13 -4.38 3.70 -3.85
C ALA A 13 -5.33 2.56 -4.22
N VAL A 14 -6.39 2.85 -4.98
CA VAL A 14 -7.36 1.85 -5.45
C VAL A 14 -6.69 0.82 -6.36
N THR A 15 -5.88 1.30 -7.32
CA THR A 15 -5.14 0.39 -8.21
C THR A 15 -4.15 -0.48 -7.44
N SER A 16 -3.45 0.04 -6.43
CA SER A 16 -2.58 -0.80 -5.58
C SER A 16 -3.37 -1.87 -4.83
N ALA A 17 -4.54 -1.51 -4.28
CA ALA A 17 -5.42 -2.45 -3.60
C ALA A 17 -5.92 -3.57 -4.53
N GLU A 18 -6.37 -3.21 -5.74
CA GLU A 18 -6.81 -4.14 -6.77
C GLU A 18 -5.70 -5.12 -7.20
N LEU A 19 -4.49 -4.62 -7.46
CA LEU A 19 -3.35 -5.44 -7.89
C LEU A 19 -2.98 -6.49 -6.83
N VAL A 20 -2.97 -6.10 -5.55
CA VAL A 20 -2.67 -7.00 -4.45
C VAL A 20 -3.75 -8.06 -4.28
N ALA A 21 -5.03 -7.68 -4.42
CA ALA A 21 -6.14 -8.65 -4.39
C ALA A 21 -6.08 -9.64 -5.56
N GLN A 22 -5.80 -9.17 -6.78
CA GLN A 22 -5.64 -10.04 -7.96
C GLN A 22 -4.49 -11.03 -7.77
N ALA A 23 -3.35 -10.57 -7.25
CA ALA A 23 -2.22 -11.44 -6.92
C ALA A 23 -2.54 -12.46 -5.82
N ALA A 24 -3.33 -12.08 -4.81
CA ALA A 24 -3.75 -13.02 -3.78
C ALA A 24 -4.69 -14.10 -4.35
N ILE A 25 -5.59 -13.71 -5.25
CA ILE A 25 -6.50 -14.64 -5.94
C ILE A 25 -5.73 -15.61 -6.84
N SER A 26 -4.70 -15.15 -7.57
CA SER A 26 -3.87 -16.03 -8.39
C SER A 26 -3.05 -17.04 -7.57
N GLU A 27 -2.83 -16.75 -6.29
CA GLU A 27 -2.25 -17.69 -5.31
C GLU A 27 -3.27 -18.65 -4.68
N GLY A 28 -4.54 -18.61 -5.10
CA GLY A 28 -5.60 -19.45 -4.56
C GLY A 28 -6.18 -18.96 -3.23
N LYS A 29 -5.91 -17.71 -2.82
CA LYS A 29 -6.50 -17.09 -1.61
C LYS A 29 -7.82 -16.40 -1.95
N PHE A 30 -8.64 -16.18 -0.93
CA PHE A 30 -9.80 -15.30 -1.03
C PHE A 30 -9.36 -13.86 -0.84
N ALA A 31 -9.72 -12.97 -1.77
CA ALA A 31 -9.42 -11.55 -1.63
C ALA A 31 -10.59 -10.65 -2.02
N GLN A 32 -10.65 -9.47 -1.40
CA GLN A 32 -11.61 -8.42 -1.67
C GLN A 32 -10.86 -7.08 -1.66
N ALA A 33 -11.01 -6.28 -2.70
CA ALA A 33 -10.50 -4.91 -2.74
C ALA A 33 -11.61 -3.93 -3.12
N PHE A 34 -11.66 -2.79 -2.44
CA PHE A 34 -12.67 -1.76 -2.69
C PHE A 34 -12.20 -0.39 -2.19
N PRO A 35 -12.63 0.71 -2.83
CA PRO A 35 -12.32 2.05 -2.36
C PRO A 35 -13.25 2.52 -1.24
N SER A 36 -12.84 3.59 -0.55
CA SER A 36 -13.74 4.51 0.15
C SER A 36 -13.32 5.95 -0.14
N PHE A 37 -14.22 6.66 -0.79
CA PHE A 37 -14.14 8.09 -1.07
C PHE A 37 -15.55 8.63 -1.34
N GLY A 38 -15.78 9.89 -0.99
CA GLY A 38 -17.03 10.60 -1.27
C GLY A 38 -17.01 11.30 -2.64
N PRO A 39 -17.86 12.31 -2.86
CA PRO A 39 -17.87 13.12 -4.10
C PRO A 39 -16.66 14.07 -4.21
N GLU A 40 -15.56 13.74 -3.55
CA GLU A 40 -14.42 14.64 -3.36
C GLU A 40 -13.61 14.84 -4.65
N ARG A 41 -13.01 16.02 -4.77
CA ARG A 41 -12.17 16.39 -5.92
C ARG A 41 -10.81 15.70 -5.86
N ARG A 42 -10.14 15.63 -7.02
CA ARG A 42 -8.74 15.19 -7.14
C ARG A 42 -7.86 15.86 -6.07
N GLY A 43 -7.00 15.09 -5.41
CA GLY A 43 -6.13 15.58 -4.34
C GLY A 43 -6.69 15.46 -2.92
N ALA A 44 -7.99 15.21 -2.75
CA ALA A 44 -8.57 14.90 -1.44
C ALA A 44 -8.01 13.59 -0.87
N PRO A 45 -7.89 13.45 0.46
CA PRO A 45 -7.58 12.18 1.10
C PRO A 45 -8.59 11.12 0.68
N VAL A 46 -8.10 9.95 0.27
CA VAL A 46 -8.92 8.79 -0.11
C VAL A 46 -8.37 7.53 0.53
N GLN A 47 -9.25 6.56 0.72
CA GLN A 47 -8.89 5.25 1.23
C GLN A 47 -9.17 4.15 0.22
N ALA A 48 -8.41 3.07 0.32
CA ALA A 48 -8.73 1.82 -0.34
C ALA A 48 -8.41 0.66 0.61
N PHE A 49 -9.13 -0.44 0.45
CA PHE A 49 -9.08 -1.55 1.37
C PHE A 49 -8.75 -2.82 0.63
N VAL A 50 -8.01 -3.72 1.29
CA VAL A 50 -7.77 -5.08 0.84
C VAL A 50 -8.00 -6.02 2.01
N ARG A 51 -8.85 -7.02 1.82
CA ARG A 51 -8.96 -8.18 2.71
C ARG A 51 -8.42 -9.40 1.96
N ILE A 52 -7.61 -10.20 2.64
CA ILE A 52 -7.08 -11.47 2.12
C ILE A 52 -7.22 -12.53 3.20
N ASP A 53 -7.76 -13.68 2.84
CA ASP A 53 -7.88 -14.86 3.70
C ASP A 53 -7.41 -16.10 2.92
N SER A 54 -6.61 -16.96 3.56
CA SER A 54 -6.05 -18.15 2.92
C SER A 54 -6.96 -19.38 2.99
N GLN A 55 -8.04 -19.34 3.77
CA GLN A 55 -8.87 -20.51 4.06
C GLN A 55 -10.35 -20.25 3.76
N GLU A 56 -10.87 -19.08 4.14
CA GLU A 56 -12.32 -18.83 4.15
C GLU A 56 -12.74 -17.69 3.22
N PRO A 57 -13.92 -17.79 2.56
CA PRO A 57 -14.47 -16.68 1.79
C PRO A 57 -14.73 -15.42 2.62
N ILE A 58 -14.34 -14.26 2.08
CA ILE A 58 -14.58 -12.96 2.72
C ILE A 58 -16.06 -12.57 2.57
N ARG A 59 -16.82 -12.67 3.67
CA ARG A 59 -18.25 -12.32 3.71
C ARG A 59 -18.52 -10.85 4.09
N ILE A 60 -17.57 -10.21 4.78
CA ILE A 60 -17.70 -8.82 5.25
C ILE A 60 -17.62 -7.86 4.05
N ARG A 61 -18.55 -6.91 3.99
CA ARG A 61 -18.63 -5.86 2.95
C ARG A 61 -18.76 -4.48 3.57
N ALA A 62 -17.85 -4.16 4.48
CA ALA A 62 -17.77 -2.87 5.17
C ALA A 62 -16.32 -2.36 5.15
N GLU A 63 -16.11 -1.10 5.51
CA GLU A 63 -14.75 -0.54 5.65
C GLU A 63 -13.89 -1.32 6.65
N ILE A 64 -12.57 -1.22 6.51
CA ILE A 64 -11.63 -1.78 7.49
C ILE A 64 -11.38 -0.74 8.58
N THR A 65 -12.07 -0.92 9.71
CA THR A 65 -11.88 -0.11 10.93
C THR A 65 -10.60 -0.49 11.66
N ASP A 66 -10.29 -1.79 11.69
CA ASP A 66 -9.19 -2.36 12.47
C ASP A 66 -8.15 -3.06 11.58
N PRO A 67 -7.29 -2.33 10.84
CA PRO A 67 -6.35 -2.93 9.91
C PRO A 67 -5.18 -3.63 10.61
N ASP A 68 -4.66 -4.69 9.99
CA ASP A 68 -3.34 -5.27 10.33
C ASP A 68 -2.21 -4.36 9.80
N VAL A 69 -2.42 -3.77 8.62
CA VAL A 69 -1.41 -2.98 7.92
C VAL A 69 -2.04 -1.70 7.36
N VAL A 70 -1.36 -0.57 7.54
CA VAL A 70 -1.69 0.71 6.91
C VAL A 70 -0.58 1.10 5.94
N VAL A 71 -0.95 1.41 4.69
CA VAL A 71 0.00 1.90 3.68
C VAL A 71 -0.29 3.35 3.33
N VAL A 72 0.68 4.23 3.48
CA VAL A 72 0.54 5.69 3.29
C VAL A 72 1.34 6.12 2.06
N LEU A 73 0.63 6.44 0.97
CA LEU A 73 1.23 6.89 -0.29
C LEU A 73 1.76 8.33 -0.23
N ASP A 74 1.13 9.17 0.60
CA ASP A 74 1.52 10.57 0.79
C ASP A 74 1.81 10.86 2.28
N PRO A 75 3.07 11.14 2.65
CA PRO A 75 3.44 11.38 4.05
C PRO A 75 2.81 12.66 4.63
N GLY A 76 2.28 13.55 3.80
CA GLY A 76 1.49 14.70 4.25
C GLY A 76 0.14 14.32 4.89
N LEU A 77 -0.37 13.10 4.63
CA LEU A 77 -1.60 12.62 5.27
C LEU A 77 -1.44 12.38 6.76
N LEU A 78 -0.22 12.13 7.25
CA LEU A 78 0.07 11.95 8.68
C LEU A 78 -0.34 13.15 9.54
N THR A 79 -0.38 14.35 8.95
CA THR A 79 -0.77 15.58 9.66
C THR A 79 -2.22 15.99 9.42
N ILE A 80 -2.93 15.32 8.52
CA ILE A 80 -4.30 15.68 8.09
C ILE A 80 -5.32 14.69 8.67
N VAL A 81 -4.98 13.41 8.70
CA VAL A 81 -5.86 12.33 9.18
C VAL A 81 -5.12 11.42 10.14
N ASN A 82 -5.85 10.77 11.04
CA ASN A 82 -5.28 9.74 11.91
C ASN A 82 -5.13 8.42 11.13
N VAL A 83 -4.05 8.28 10.34
CA VAL A 83 -3.82 7.10 9.49
C VAL A 83 -3.79 5.78 10.28
N ALA A 84 -3.36 5.83 11.54
CA ALA A 84 -3.21 4.68 12.42
C ALA A 84 -4.45 4.40 13.30
N ALA A 85 -5.58 5.08 13.06
CA ALA A 85 -6.82 4.85 13.81
C ALA A 85 -7.28 3.38 13.69
N GLY A 86 -7.49 2.70 14.82
CA GLY A 86 -7.90 1.28 14.83
C GLY A 86 -6.80 0.29 14.42
N LEU A 87 -5.57 0.73 14.16
CA LEU A 87 -4.48 -0.21 13.85
C LEU A 87 -4.37 -1.24 14.98
N LYS A 88 -4.42 -2.52 14.62
CA LYS A 88 -4.37 -3.62 15.59
C LYS A 88 -3.07 -3.59 16.40
N LYS A 89 -3.09 -4.25 17.56
CA LYS A 89 -1.87 -4.53 18.33
C LYS A 89 -0.87 -5.26 17.42
N ASP A 90 0.39 -4.84 17.46
CA ASP A 90 1.48 -5.33 16.60
C ASP A 90 1.31 -5.06 15.09
N GLY A 91 0.31 -4.24 14.72
CA GLY A 91 0.10 -3.79 13.36
C GLY A 91 1.23 -2.89 12.85
N MET A 92 1.25 -2.67 11.54
CA MET A 92 2.34 -1.96 10.87
C MET A 92 1.86 -0.77 10.04
N VAL A 93 2.65 0.30 10.03
CA VAL A 93 2.46 1.44 9.12
C VAL A 93 3.63 1.54 8.14
N ILE A 94 3.32 1.50 6.84
CA ILE A 94 4.27 1.55 5.72
C ILE A 94 4.13 2.90 5.03
N ILE A 95 5.21 3.67 4.88
CA ILE A 95 5.12 5.08 4.47
C ILE A 95 6.09 5.39 3.34
N ASN A 96 5.58 6.04 2.29
CA ASN A 96 6.37 6.66 1.24
C ASN A 96 7.07 7.91 1.78
N THR A 97 8.32 7.79 2.21
CA THR A 97 9.10 8.94 2.69
C THR A 97 10.60 8.67 2.72
N LYS A 98 11.38 9.73 2.46
CA LYS A 98 12.82 9.78 2.72
C LYS A 98 13.18 10.26 4.13
N LYS A 99 12.19 10.63 4.95
CA LYS A 99 12.42 11.14 6.30
C LYS A 99 12.86 10.03 7.26
N PRO A 100 13.65 10.34 8.30
CA PRO A 100 14.00 9.37 9.31
C PRO A 100 12.76 8.91 10.09
N PHE A 101 12.80 7.69 10.66
CA PHE A 101 11.72 7.14 11.46
C PHE A 101 11.29 8.05 12.62
N ALA A 102 12.23 8.74 13.26
CA ALA A 102 11.94 9.68 14.35
C ALA A 102 10.98 10.80 13.93
N ASP A 103 10.99 11.23 12.67
CA ASP A 103 10.06 12.25 12.16
C ASP A 103 8.67 11.67 11.87
N ILE A 104 8.59 10.38 11.54
CA ILE A 104 7.34 9.65 11.36
C ILE A 104 6.68 9.47 12.73
N GLU A 105 7.43 8.97 13.71
CA GLU A 105 6.96 8.67 15.07
C GLU A 105 6.39 9.92 15.75
N LYS A 106 7.00 11.10 15.56
CA LYS A 106 6.47 12.38 16.09
C LYS A 106 5.09 12.75 15.56
N LYS A 107 4.75 12.28 14.35
CA LYS A 107 3.47 12.59 13.68
C LYS A 107 2.45 11.48 13.87
N LEU A 108 2.91 10.26 14.07
CA LEU A 108 2.07 9.11 14.26
C LEU A 108 1.54 9.09 15.69
N LYS A 109 0.22 9.05 15.84
CA LYS A 109 -0.44 9.00 17.15
C LYS A 109 -0.52 7.58 17.73
N ALA A 110 0.40 6.69 17.34
CA ALA A 110 0.40 5.28 17.72
C ALA A 110 1.83 4.75 17.84
N LYS A 111 2.07 3.84 18.79
CA LYS A 111 3.27 3.00 18.85
C LYS A 111 2.97 1.72 18.07
N CYS A 112 3.69 1.49 16.98
CA CYS A 112 3.49 0.34 16.10
C CYS A 112 4.77 0.07 15.31
N LYS A 113 4.80 -1.06 14.60
CA LYS A 113 5.88 -1.36 13.67
C LYS A 113 5.84 -0.37 12.50
N LEU A 114 7.00 -0.01 11.98
CA LEU A 114 7.14 0.95 10.89
C LEU A 114 7.95 0.38 9.74
N ALA A 115 7.54 0.73 8.53
CA ALA A 115 8.33 0.54 7.32
C ALA A 115 8.37 1.84 6.51
N LYS A 116 9.50 2.14 5.87
CA LYS A 116 9.62 3.31 4.99
C LYS A 116 10.43 3.02 3.74
N VAL A 117 10.13 3.76 2.68
CA VAL A 117 10.90 3.79 1.44
C VAL A 117 10.68 5.12 0.72
N ASP A 118 11.68 5.63 -0.02
CA ASP A 118 11.50 6.75 -0.95
C ASP A 118 10.87 6.28 -2.27
N ALA A 119 9.63 5.80 -2.20
CA ALA A 119 8.93 5.29 -3.37
C ALA A 119 8.72 6.37 -4.45
N THR A 120 8.61 7.64 -4.05
CA THR A 120 8.52 8.76 -4.99
C THR A 120 9.82 8.96 -5.77
N GLY A 121 10.97 8.91 -5.09
CA GLY A 121 12.29 8.95 -5.73
C GLY A 121 12.49 7.79 -6.69
N ILE A 122 12.21 6.57 -6.22
CA ILE A 122 12.29 5.35 -7.06
C ILE A 122 11.39 5.49 -8.30
N ALA A 123 10.14 5.93 -8.15
CA ALA A 123 9.22 6.10 -9.27
C ALA A 123 9.72 7.14 -10.28
N ARG A 124 10.28 8.26 -9.84
CA ARG A 124 10.87 9.26 -10.74
C ARG A 124 12.00 8.69 -11.56
N GLU A 125 12.89 7.92 -10.94
CA GLU A 125 14.07 7.35 -11.61
C GLU A 125 13.70 6.20 -12.56
N THR A 126 12.73 5.36 -12.19
CA THR A 126 12.40 4.14 -12.94
C THR A 126 11.25 4.34 -13.94
N LEU A 127 10.21 5.08 -13.56
CA LEU A 127 9.01 5.32 -14.36
C LEU A 127 9.07 6.65 -15.12
N GLY A 128 9.91 7.60 -14.68
CA GLY A 128 9.95 8.97 -15.19
C GLY A 128 8.86 9.89 -14.61
N VAL A 129 8.00 9.38 -13.72
CA VAL A 129 6.90 10.11 -13.10
C VAL A 129 6.83 9.82 -11.60
N PRO A 130 6.43 10.79 -10.75
CA PRO A 130 6.38 10.61 -9.30
C PRO A 130 5.12 9.86 -8.82
N ILE A 131 4.68 8.83 -9.55
CA ILE A 131 3.50 8.04 -9.21
C ILE A 131 3.98 6.76 -8.51
N ALA A 132 3.89 6.75 -7.18
CA ALA A 132 4.57 5.77 -6.34
C ALA A 132 3.72 4.53 -5.98
N ASN A 133 2.54 4.35 -6.58
CA ASN A 133 1.55 3.38 -6.13
C ASN A 133 2.01 1.92 -6.28
N THR A 134 2.53 1.54 -7.45
CA THR A 134 3.09 0.21 -7.72
C THR A 134 4.41 0.00 -6.97
N THR A 135 5.22 1.06 -6.87
CA THR A 135 6.43 1.08 -6.04
C THR A 135 6.12 0.74 -4.57
N MET A 136 5.06 1.32 -4.00
CA MET A 136 4.64 1.06 -2.62
C MET A 136 4.08 -0.35 -2.39
N VAL A 137 3.60 -1.04 -3.43
CA VAL A 137 3.27 -2.48 -3.33
C VAL A 137 4.53 -3.29 -3.00
N GLY A 138 5.69 -2.91 -3.55
CA GLY A 138 6.98 -3.51 -3.22
C GLY A 138 7.32 -3.42 -1.74
N ALA A 139 7.08 -2.25 -1.14
CA ALA A 139 7.28 -2.04 0.29
C ALA A 139 6.31 -2.87 1.15
N LEU A 140 5.04 -2.96 0.72
CA LEU A 140 4.05 -3.82 1.37
C LEU A 140 4.50 -5.28 1.40
N LEU A 141 4.95 -5.80 0.26
CA LEU A 141 5.44 -7.17 0.13
C LEU A 141 6.60 -7.43 1.09
N LYS A 142 7.61 -6.55 1.10
CA LYS A 142 8.80 -6.68 1.98
C LYS A 142 8.45 -6.71 3.46
N ALA A 143 7.42 -5.95 3.83
CA ALA A 143 7.01 -5.77 5.22
C ALA A 143 6.10 -6.89 5.75
N THR A 144 5.42 -7.64 4.87
CA THR A 144 4.28 -8.48 5.28
C THR A 144 4.27 -9.87 4.69
N ASP A 145 4.99 -10.12 3.58
CA ASP A 145 4.90 -11.35 2.80
C ASP A 145 3.45 -11.75 2.43
N VAL A 146 2.57 -10.76 2.26
CA VAL A 146 1.13 -10.97 1.98
C VAL A 146 0.86 -11.87 0.78
N VAL A 147 1.65 -11.70 -0.27
CA VAL A 147 1.69 -12.50 -1.49
C VAL A 147 3.15 -12.54 -1.96
N LYS A 148 3.47 -13.46 -2.86
CA LYS A 148 4.78 -13.54 -3.51
C LYS A 148 4.96 -12.36 -4.45
N LEU A 149 6.19 -11.88 -4.56
CA LEU A 149 6.53 -10.77 -5.44
C LEU A 149 6.23 -11.09 -6.91
N GLU A 150 6.42 -12.34 -7.31
CA GLU A 150 6.20 -12.84 -8.67
C GLU A 150 4.72 -12.80 -9.05
N SER A 151 3.82 -13.00 -8.08
CA SER A 151 2.36 -13.00 -8.29
C SER A 151 1.81 -11.64 -8.71
N LEU A 152 2.58 -10.56 -8.56
CA LEU A 152 2.22 -9.21 -9.01
C LEU A 152 2.54 -8.97 -10.49
N VAL A 153 3.40 -9.79 -11.11
CA VAL A 153 3.88 -9.55 -12.48
C VAL A 153 2.74 -9.62 -13.50
N GLU A 154 1.87 -10.63 -13.40
CA GLU A 154 0.76 -10.83 -14.32
C GLU A 154 -0.34 -9.75 -14.17
N PRO A 155 -0.81 -9.40 -12.95
CA PRO A 155 -1.67 -8.23 -12.73
C PRO A 155 -1.09 -6.92 -13.27
N LEU A 156 0.22 -6.68 -13.08
CA LEU A 156 0.90 -5.50 -13.61
C LEU A 156 0.95 -5.50 -15.14
N ASN A 157 1.23 -6.65 -15.76
CA ASN A 157 1.22 -6.81 -17.21
C ASN A 157 -0.16 -6.51 -17.80
N HIS A 158 -1.22 -7.07 -17.19
CA HIS A 158 -2.59 -6.84 -17.63
C HIS A 158 -2.99 -5.37 -17.50
N ARG A 159 -2.64 -4.72 -16.38
CA ARG A 159 -3.03 -3.34 -16.10
C ARG A 159 -2.27 -2.30 -16.92
N PHE A 160 -0.97 -2.48 -17.10
CA PHE A 160 -0.08 -1.45 -17.64
C PHE A 160 0.50 -1.77 -19.01
N GLY A 161 0.31 -3.00 -19.52
CA GLY A 161 0.80 -3.43 -20.83
C GLY A 161 2.28 -3.12 -21.03
N ARG A 162 2.61 -2.30 -22.04
CA ARG A 162 3.98 -1.89 -22.36
C ARG A 162 4.72 -1.18 -21.20
N LEU A 163 3.99 -0.61 -20.25
CA LEU A 163 4.57 0.08 -19.09
C LEU A 163 4.79 -0.85 -17.89
N ALA A 164 4.36 -2.11 -17.97
CA ALA A 164 4.40 -3.04 -16.86
C ALA A 164 5.83 -3.35 -16.40
N GLU A 165 6.78 -3.54 -17.32
CA GLU A 165 8.17 -3.83 -16.99
C GLU A 165 8.79 -2.76 -16.08
N ARG A 166 8.56 -1.47 -16.40
CA ARG A 166 9.04 -0.35 -15.58
C ARG A 166 8.41 -0.37 -14.19
N ASN A 167 7.11 -0.68 -14.10
CA ASN A 167 6.39 -0.82 -12.83
C ASN A 167 6.90 -2.01 -12.00
N VAL A 168 7.17 -3.16 -12.62
CA VAL A 168 7.76 -4.33 -11.97
C VAL A 168 9.14 -3.99 -11.42
N ASN A 169 9.97 -3.27 -12.18
CA ASN A 169 11.29 -2.85 -11.74
C ASN A 169 11.22 -1.86 -10.56
N ALA A 170 10.31 -0.90 -10.61
CA ALA A 170 10.07 0.04 -9.51
C ALA A 170 9.63 -0.69 -8.22
N MET A 171 8.68 -1.62 -8.35
CA MET A 171 8.19 -2.46 -7.25
C MET A 171 9.32 -3.31 -6.64
N LYS A 172 10.10 -4.01 -7.48
CA LYS A 172 11.24 -4.84 -7.04
C LYS A 172 12.31 -4.01 -6.33
N ARG A 173 12.57 -2.80 -6.81
CA ARG A 173 13.53 -1.89 -6.17
C ARG A 173 13.05 -1.46 -4.79
N ALA A 174 11.78 -1.05 -4.67
CA ALA A 174 11.21 -0.71 -3.37
C ALA A 174 11.19 -1.89 -2.40
N TYR A 175 10.92 -3.11 -2.86
CA TYR A 175 11.02 -4.31 -2.02
C TYR A 175 12.40 -4.47 -1.39
N LYS A 176 13.47 -4.16 -2.14
CA LYS A 176 14.85 -4.25 -1.65
C LYS A 176 15.24 -3.08 -0.74
N GLU A 177 14.79 -1.87 -1.08
CA GLU A 177 15.17 -0.62 -0.39
C GLU A 177 14.29 -0.27 0.82
N THR A 178 13.22 -1.03 1.07
CA THR A 178 12.34 -0.78 2.21
C THR A 178 13.06 -1.09 3.52
N GLU A 179 13.14 -0.08 4.38
CA GLU A 179 13.67 -0.18 5.73
C GLU A 179 12.55 -0.53 6.70
N LEU A 180 12.81 -1.45 7.64
CA LEU A 180 11.87 -1.90 8.66
C LEU A 180 12.34 -1.48 10.06
N ARG A 181 11.38 -1.21 10.95
CA ARG A 181 11.59 -0.96 12.37
C ARG A 181 10.47 -1.63 13.17
N GLU A 182 10.87 -2.49 14.09
CA GLU A 182 9.96 -3.21 15.00
C GLU A 182 9.63 -2.44 16.27
#